data_AF-A0A1G2F552-F1
#
_entry.id   AF-A0A1G2F552-F1
#
_cell.length_a   1.000
_cell.length_b   1.000
_cell.length_c   1.000
_cell.angle_alpha   90.00
_cell.angle_beta   90.00
_cell.angle_gamma   90.00
#
_symmetry.space_group_name_H-M   'P 1'
#
loop_
_entity.id
_entity.type
_entity.pdbx_description
1 polymer ?
#
loop_
_entity_poly.entity_id
_entity_poly.type
_entity_poly.pdbx_seq_one_letter_code
_entity_poly.pdbx_strand_id
1 'polypeptide(L)'
;MSVLIFAGIIARIPSDIRQAIATYTPAQLPAYIGFIVVAILVIAGVVIINEGQRNIPIAYAKRIRGRRMYGGFSTHLPLRVNQAGVIPIIFALSIMLFPGMIAKFLSAVPNQFIAKGAQVVGGIFDNQLIYMIVYFVLVVVFTFFYTAVTFDPKAIAENVQKQGGFVPGIRPGENTASFFYHILNRITLVGALFLGVIAVLPAVLTMASGIQALSIGGTAVLIVVSVVLETMKQVESQLVMRDYEGF
;
A
#
# COMPACT_ATOMS: atom_id res chain seq x y z
N MET A 1 -7.74 12.43 1.43
CA MET A 1 -8.66 11.31 1.77
C MET A 1 -8.05 10.33 2.76
N SER A 2 -6.80 9.89 2.58
CA SER A 2 -6.09 9.01 3.52
C SER A 2 -6.07 9.51 4.98
N VAL A 3 -5.87 10.81 5.20
CA VAL A 3 -5.90 11.45 6.54
C VAL A 3 -7.27 11.34 7.22
N LEU A 4 -8.39 11.40 6.48
CA LEU A 4 -9.73 11.24 7.05
C LEU A 4 -9.98 9.81 7.54
N ILE A 5 -9.49 8.81 6.78
CA ILE A 5 -9.55 7.40 7.17
C ILE A 5 -8.70 7.16 8.42
N PHE A 6 -7.49 7.74 8.45
CA PHE A 6 -6.61 7.71 9.62
C PHE A 6 -7.29 8.30 10.87
N ALA A 7 -7.91 9.48 10.76
CA ALA A 7 -8.62 10.10 11.87
C ALA A 7 -9.80 9.22 12.35
N GLY A 8 -10.53 8.60 11.42
CA GLY A 8 -11.62 7.68 11.74
C GLY A 8 -11.17 6.40 12.46
N ILE A 9 -9.99 5.87 12.13
CA ILE A 9 -9.39 4.73 12.81
C ILE A 9 -8.92 5.14 14.22
N ILE A 10 -8.17 6.25 14.33
CA ILE A 10 -7.65 6.72 15.62
C ILE A 10 -8.76 7.07 16.60
N ALA A 11 -9.87 7.65 16.13
CA ALA A 11 -11.01 7.96 16.99
C ALA A 11 -11.63 6.72 17.67
N ARG A 12 -11.44 5.52 17.11
CA ARG A 12 -11.94 4.25 17.67
C ARG A 12 -10.96 3.57 18.63
N ILE A 13 -9.67 3.90 18.57
CA ILE A 13 -8.66 3.31 19.46
C ILE A 13 -9.03 3.46 20.95
N PRO A 14 -9.49 4.63 21.45
CA PRO A 14 -9.87 4.77 22.86
C PRO A 14 -11.06 3.90 23.29
N SER A 15 -12.01 3.62 22.39
CA SER A 15 -13.10 2.68 22.69
C SER A 15 -12.61 1.24 22.68
N ASP A 16 -11.76 0.87 21.73
CA ASP A 16 -11.23 -0.48 21.58
C ASP A 16 -10.34 -0.86 22.77
N ILE A 17 -9.51 0.08 23.26
CA ILE A 17 -8.70 -0.11 24.48
C ILE A 17 -9.60 -0.31 25.71
N ARG A 18 -10.65 0.51 25.87
CA ARG A 18 -11.58 0.35 27.00
C ARG A 18 -12.28 -1.01 26.96
N GLN A 19 -12.69 -1.47 25.79
CA GLN A 19 -13.31 -2.78 25.62
C GLN A 19 -12.33 -3.93 25.87
N ALA A 20 -11.08 -3.79 25.42
CA ALA A 20 -10.01 -4.76 25.66
C ALA A 20 -9.69 -4.90 27.16
N ILE A 21 -9.64 -3.80 27.91
CA ILE A 21 -9.43 -3.82 29.35
C ILE A 21 -10.65 -4.42 30.07
N ALA A 22 -11.87 -4.06 29.67
CA ALA A 22 -13.09 -4.56 30.29
C ALA A 22 -13.35 -6.05 30.06
N THR A 23 -12.88 -6.60 28.94
CA THR A 23 -13.05 -8.02 28.55
C THR A 23 -11.81 -8.86 28.88
N TYR A 24 -10.83 -8.28 29.56
CA TYR A 24 -9.54 -8.92 29.81
C TYR A 24 -9.71 -10.18 30.66
N THR A 25 -9.27 -11.29 30.10
CA THR A 25 -9.18 -12.58 30.80
C THR A 25 -7.73 -13.07 30.75
N PRO A 26 -7.14 -13.62 31.83
CA PRO A 26 -5.76 -14.12 31.83
C PRO A 26 -5.43 -15.12 30.70
N ALA A 27 -6.44 -15.85 30.22
CA ALA A 27 -6.32 -16.78 29.08
C ALA A 27 -6.00 -16.10 27.74
N GLN A 28 -6.24 -14.80 27.59
CA GLN A 28 -6.02 -14.04 26.35
C GLN A 28 -4.62 -13.41 26.26
N LEU A 29 -3.83 -13.51 27.34
CA LEU A 29 -2.49 -12.92 27.44
C LEU A 29 -1.53 -13.37 26.31
N PRO A 30 -1.50 -14.66 25.90
CA PRO A 30 -0.68 -15.09 24.76
C PRO A 30 -1.10 -14.44 23.44
N ALA A 31 -2.39 -14.21 23.23
CA ALA A 31 -2.92 -13.59 22.01
C ALA A 31 -2.55 -12.10 21.92
N TYR A 32 -2.57 -11.38 23.04
CA TYR A 32 -2.12 -9.98 23.09
C TYR A 32 -0.62 -9.84 22.82
N ILE A 33 0.21 -10.73 23.38
CA ILE A 33 1.66 -10.74 23.09
C ILE A 33 1.89 -11.06 21.60
N GLY A 34 1.20 -12.07 21.07
CA GLY A 34 1.27 -12.42 19.65
C GLY A 34 0.88 -11.25 18.73
N PHE A 35 -0.17 -10.51 19.10
CA PHE A 35 -0.59 -9.32 18.37
C PHE A 35 0.47 -8.23 18.37
N ILE A 36 1.10 -7.93 19.51
CA ILE A 36 2.17 -6.91 19.59
C ILE A 36 3.35 -7.30 18.70
N VAL A 37 3.78 -8.57 18.77
CA VAL A 37 4.90 -9.07 17.95
C VAL A 37 4.60 -8.91 16.45
N VAL A 38 3.40 -9.29 16.02
CA VAL A 38 3.03 -9.14 14.61
C VAL A 38 2.80 -7.68 14.23
N ALA A 39 2.26 -6.84 15.10
CA ALA A 39 2.15 -5.41 14.84
C ALA A 39 3.53 -4.80 14.57
N ILE A 40 4.54 -5.15 15.37
CA ILE A 40 5.93 -4.72 15.15
C ILE A 40 6.47 -5.26 13.82
N LEU A 41 6.25 -6.54 13.52
CA LEU A 41 6.69 -7.13 12.24
C LEU A 41 6.02 -6.48 11.02
N VAL A 42 4.73 -6.17 11.12
CA VAL A 42 3.96 -5.47 10.09
C VAL A 42 4.51 -4.05 9.91
N ILE A 43 4.75 -3.31 11.00
CA ILE A 43 5.35 -1.97 10.96
C ILE A 43 6.72 -2.04 10.26
N ALA A 44 7.60 -2.93 10.71
CA ALA A 44 8.94 -3.09 10.13
C ALA A 44 8.87 -3.45 8.63
N GLY A 45 8.01 -4.40 8.26
CA GLY A 45 7.82 -4.80 6.87
C GLY A 45 7.32 -3.65 5.99
N VAL A 46 6.32 -2.91 6.46
CA VAL A 46 5.75 -1.76 5.73
C VAL A 46 6.79 -0.65 5.56
N VAL A 47 7.58 -0.36 6.59
CA VAL A 47 8.66 0.65 6.51
C VAL A 47 9.71 0.22 5.48
N ILE A 48 10.22 -1.01 5.56
CA ILE A 48 11.23 -1.54 4.64
C ILE A 48 10.77 -1.42 3.18
N ILE A 49 9.51 -1.77 2.90
CA ILE A 49 9.03 -1.75 1.52
C ILE A 49 8.68 -0.34 1.00
N ASN A 50 8.24 0.55 1.88
CA ASN A 50 7.95 1.94 1.53
C ASN A 50 9.22 2.80 1.38
N GLU A 51 10.30 2.44 2.06
CA GLU A 51 11.61 3.09 1.91
C GLU A 51 12.45 2.43 0.81
N GLY A 52 12.18 1.17 0.48
CA GLY A 52 12.82 0.47 -0.62
C GLY A 52 12.68 1.24 -1.93
N GLN A 53 13.80 1.59 -2.55
CA GLN A 53 13.85 2.20 -3.87
C GLN A 53 14.97 1.60 -4.72
N ARG A 54 14.70 1.45 -6.01
CA ARG A 54 15.67 1.08 -7.03
C ARG A 54 16.10 2.33 -7.77
N ASN A 55 17.37 2.68 -7.61
CA ASN A 55 17.95 3.83 -8.30
C ASN A 55 18.42 3.41 -9.70
N ILE A 56 17.85 4.02 -10.74
CA ILE A 56 18.28 3.81 -12.14
C ILE A 56 19.21 4.95 -12.53
N PRO A 57 20.46 4.69 -12.96
CA PRO A 57 21.37 5.75 -13.38
C PRO A 57 20.88 6.43 -14.67
N ILE A 58 20.88 7.75 -14.67
CA ILE A 58 20.59 8.59 -15.83
C ILE A 58 21.76 9.54 -16.04
N ALA A 59 22.23 9.64 -17.28
CA ALA A 59 23.23 10.62 -17.67
C ALA A 59 22.55 11.74 -18.46
N TYR A 60 22.88 12.99 -18.15
CA TYR A 60 22.46 14.12 -18.97
C TYR A 60 23.50 14.42 -20.05
N ALA A 61 23.02 14.72 -21.25
CA ALA A 61 23.87 15.03 -22.40
C ALA A 61 24.79 16.21 -22.11
N LYS A 62 26.08 16.04 -22.40
CA LYS A 62 27.11 17.07 -22.28
C LYS A 62 26.91 18.12 -23.37
N ARG A 63 26.93 19.40 -23.02
CA ARG A 63 27.05 20.49 -24.02
C ARG A 63 28.52 20.88 -24.13
N ILE A 64 29.13 20.60 -25.28
CA ILE A 64 30.48 21.09 -25.60
C ILE A 64 30.32 22.50 -26.17
N ARG A 65 30.88 23.51 -25.51
CA ARG A 65 30.97 24.88 -26.03
C ARG A 65 32.45 25.28 -26.07
N GLY A 66 33.03 25.32 -27.26
CA GLY A 66 34.46 25.57 -27.46
C GLY A 66 35.35 24.40 -27.01
N ARG A 67 36.44 24.67 -26.26
CA ARG A 67 37.38 23.65 -25.72
C ARG A 67 37.05 23.17 -24.30
N ARG A 68 35.99 23.68 -23.67
CA ARG A 68 35.60 23.29 -22.31
C ARG A 68 34.33 22.46 -22.33
N MET A 69 34.39 21.33 -21.64
CA MET A 69 33.27 20.43 -21.45
C MET A 69 32.45 20.93 -20.25
N TYR A 70 31.21 21.36 -20.50
CA TYR A 70 30.25 21.71 -19.45
C TYR A 70 29.18 20.62 -19.36
N GLY A 71 28.92 20.13 -18.15
CA GLY A 71 27.89 19.14 -17.89
C GLY A 71 28.33 17.68 -18.05
N GLY A 72 27.35 16.78 -17.86
CA GLY A 72 27.56 15.33 -17.81
C GLY A 72 27.68 14.77 -16.40
N PHE A 73 26.90 15.29 -15.46
CA PHE A 73 26.70 14.63 -14.17
C PHE A 73 25.80 13.41 -14.36
N SER A 74 26.22 12.27 -13.82
CA SER A 74 25.35 11.11 -13.64
C SER A 74 24.46 11.36 -12.44
N THR A 75 23.16 11.32 -12.66
CA THR A 75 22.16 11.26 -11.58
C THR A 75 21.53 9.87 -11.54
N HIS A 76 20.57 9.68 -10.65
CA HIS A 76 19.68 8.53 -10.68
C HIS A 76 18.22 8.95 -10.63
N LEU A 77 17.36 8.19 -11.30
CA LEU A 77 15.92 8.22 -11.12
C LEU A 77 15.53 7.17 -10.07
N PRO A 78 15.06 7.58 -8.89
CA PRO A 78 14.60 6.63 -7.87
C PRO A 78 13.22 6.08 -8.25
N LEU A 79 13.10 4.76 -8.39
CA LEU A 79 11.83 4.06 -8.50
C LEU A 79 11.56 3.31 -7.19
N ARG A 80 10.53 3.72 -6.44
CA ARG A 80 10.15 3.07 -5.17
C ARG A 80 9.61 1.67 -5.42
N VAL A 81 9.79 0.78 -4.44
CA VAL A 81 9.28 -0.59 -4.49
C VAL A 81 7.77 -0.61 -4.36
N ASN A 82 7.24 0.17 -3.42
CA ASN A 82 5.81 0.45 -3.33
C ASN A 82 5.53 1.88 -3.80
N GLN A 83 5.19 2.02 -5.08
CA GLN A 83 4.74 3.29 -5.65
C GLN A 83 3.28 3.62 -5.32
N ALA A 84 2.49 2.59 -5.01
CA ALA A 84 1.04 2.72 -4.81
C ALA A 84 0.65 3.21 -3.41
N GLY A 85 1.60 3.19 -2.46
CA GLY A 85 1.36 3.56 -1.08
C GLY A 85 0.31 2.66 -0.44
N VAL A 86 -0.67 3.27 0.24
CA VAL A 86 -1.74 2.57 0.99
C VAL A 86 -3.00 2.35 0.17
N ILE A 87 -3.11 3.03 -0.96
CA ILE A 87 -4.36 3.16 -1.72
C ILE A 87 -4.91 1.80 -2.17
N PRO A 88 -4.11 0.85 -2.70
CA PRO A 88 -4.61 -0.47 -3.07
C PRO A 88 -5.25 -1.24 -1.92
N ILE A 89 -4.68 -1.14 -0.71
CA ILE A 89 -5.16 -1.84 0.49
C ILE A 89 -6.54 -1.31 0.88
N ILE A 90 -6.71 0.01 0.83
CA ILE A 90 -7.97 0.68 1.15
C ILE A 90 -9.05 0.30 0.12
N PHE A 91 -8.72 0.29 -1.17
CA PHE A 91 -9.68 -0.11 -2.20
C PHE A 91 -10.10 -1.57 -2.05
N ALA A 92 -9.15 -2.49 -1.81
CA ALA A 92 -9.44 -3.89 -1.55
C ALA A 92 -10.41 -4.06 -0.35
N LEU A 93 -10.17 -3.36 0.76
CA LEU A 93 -11.06 -3.39 1.92
C LEU A 93 -12.45 -2.82 1.61
N SER A 94 -12.54 -1.71 0.88
CA SER A 94 -13.83 -1.12 0.53
C SER A 94 -14.70 -2.07 -0.30
N ILE A 95 -14.08 -2.80 -1.23
CA ILE A 95 -14.76 -3.80 -2.07
C ILE A 95 -15.15 -5.03 -1.24
N MET A 96 -14.33 -5.45 -0.28
CA MET A 96 -14.67 -6.57 0.61
C MET A 96 -15.82 -6.24 1.56
N LEU A 97 -15.88 -5.01 2.08
CA LEU A 97 -16.92 -4.59 3.03
C LEU A 97 -18.28 -4.36 2.36
N PHE A 98 -18.28 -4.00 1.07
CA PHE A 98 -19.49 -3.61 0.36
C PHE A 98 -20.53 -4.75 0.25
N PRO A 99 -20.20 -5.97 -0.22
CA PRO A 99 -21.13 -7.10 -0.25
C PRO A 99 -21.65 -7.48 1.14
N GLY A 100 -20.77 -7.50 2.15
CA GLY A 100 -21.15 -7.85 3.52
C GLY A 100 -22.14 -6.84 4.13
N MET A 101 -21.98 -5.56 3.81
CA MET A 101 -22.91 -4.51 4.23
C MET A 101 -24.27 -4.69 3.56
N ILE A 102 -24.29 -4.90 2.24
CA ILE A 102 -25.52 -5.15 1.48
C ILE A 102 -26.24 -6.41 1.98
N ALA A 103 -25.50 -7.49 2.22
CA ALA A 103 -26.06 -8.73 2.76
C ALA A 103 -26.72 -8.50 4.12
N LYS A 104 -26.09 -7.73 5.02
CA LYS A 104 -26.70 -7.37 6.31
C LYS A 104 -27.99 -6.57 6.14
N PHE A 105 -28.01 -5.56 5.27
CA PHE A 105 -29.22 -4.79 4.99
C PHE A 105 -30.34 -5.62 4.36
N LEU A 106 -30.02 -6.48 3.39
CA LEU A 106 -30.99 -7.35 2.72
C LEU A 106 -31.49 -8.49 3.61
N SER A 107 -30.69 -8.94 4.58
CA SER A 107 -31.12 -9.93 5.57
C SER A 107 -32.14 -9.40 6.58
N ALA A 108 -32.24 -8.08 6.74
CA ALA A 108 -33.25 -7.42 7.58
C ALA A 108 -34.60 -7.23 6.86
N VAL A 109 -34.69 -7.57 5.57
CA VAL A 109 -35.93 -7.46 4.79
C VAL A 109 -36.82 -8.69 5.07
N PRO A 110 -38.12 -8.52 5.37
CA PRO A 110 -39.02 -9.62 5.72
C PRO A 110 -39.28 -10.64 4.60
N ASN A 111 -38.80 -10.40 3.38
CA ASN A 111 -38.93 -11.32 2.25
C ASN A 111 -37.89 -12.46 2.33
N GLN A 112 -38.36 -13.68 2.61
CA GLN A 112 -37.52 -14.85 2.85
C GLN A 112 -36.62 -15.25 1.66
N PHE A 113 -37.01 -14.96 0.42
CA PHE A 113 -36.16 -15.24 -0.75
C PHE A 113 -34.94 -14.32 -0.82
N ILE A 114 -35.12 -13.04 -0.50
CA ILE A 114 -34.06 -12.03 -0.49
C ILE A 114 -33.14 -12.26 0.71
N ALA A 115 -33.72 -12.59 1.88
CA ALA A 115 -32.95 -12.90 3.07
C ALA A 115 -32.07 -14.16 2.91
N LYS A 116 -32.56 -15.22 2.24
CA LYS A 116 -31.76 -16.42 1.95
C LYS A 116 -30.62 -16.15 0.96
N GLY A 117 -30.86 -15.38 -0.09
CA GLY A 117 -29.80 -14.95 -1.02
C GLY A 117 -28.73 -14.12 -0.33
N ALA A 118 -29.14 -13.22 0.57
CA ALA A 118 -28.23 -12.41 1.38
C ALA A 118 -27.42 -13.25 2.38
N GLN A 119 -28.01 -14.27 2.99
CA GLN A 119 -27.32 -15.19 3.90
C GLN A 119 -26.28 -16.07 3.19
N VAL A 120 -26.53 -16.49 1.94
CA VAL A 120 -25.55 -17.25 1.15
C VAL A 120 -24.35 -16.37 0.80
N VAL A 121 -24.59 -15.12 0.37
CA VAL A 121 -23.50 -14.17 0.08
C VAL A 121 -22.74 -13.83 1.37
N GLY A 122 -23.44 -13.57 2.47
CA GLY A 122 -22.83 -13.34 3.78
C GLY A 122 -21.96 -14.51 4.25
N GLY A 123 -22.44 -15.75 4.13
CA GLY A 123 -21.73 -16.95 4.55
C GLY A 123 -20.44 -17.23 3.77
N ILE A 124 -20.35 -16.80 2.50
CA ILE A 124 -19.11 -16.90 1.70
C ILE A 124 -18.04 -15.94 2.23
N PHE A 125 -18.44 -14.71 2.61
CA PHE A 125 -17.51 -13.71 3.16
C PHE A 125 -17.22 -13.89 4.65
N ASP A 126 -18.09 -14.61 5.39
CA ASP A 126 -17.85 -15.02 6.78
C ASP A 126 -16.82 -16.15 6.88
N ASN A 127 -16.56 -16.90 5.80
CA ASN A 127 -15.47 -17.87 5.80
C ASN A 127 -14.11 -17.14 5.77
N GLN A 128 -13.45 -17.15 6.93
CA GLN A 128 -12.17 -16.51 7.16
C GLN A 128 -11.09 -16.86 6.10
N LEU A 129 -11.05 -18.10 5.61
CA LEU A 129 -10.08 -18.51 4.58
C LEU A 129 -10.40 -17.90 3.21
N ILE A 130 -11.67 -17.89 2.82
CA ILE A 130 -12.11 -17.25 1.56
C ILE A 130 -11.85 -15.76 1.64
N TYR A 131 -12.17 -15.13 2.78
CA TYR A 131 -11.90 -13.72 3.03
C TYR A 131 -10.41 -13.40 2.83
N MET A 132 -9.51 -14.18 3.42
CA MET A 132 -8.06 -14.00 3.29
C MET A 132 -7.57 -14.11 1.85
N ILE A 133 -7.99 -15.16 1.13
CA ILE A 133 -7.55 -15.41 -0.25
C ILE A 133 -8.06 -14.31 -1.18
N VAL A 134 -9.34 -13.97 -1.08
CA VAL A 134 -9.94 -12.92 -1.91
C VAL A 134 -9.30 -11.57 -1.59
N TYR A 135 -9.07 -11.27 -0.30
CA TYR A 135 -8.40 -10.04 0.12
C TYR A 135 -6.96 -9.96 -0.40
N PHE A 136 -6.19 -11.05 -0.30
CA PHE A 136 -4.84 -11.14 -0.86
C PHE A 136 -4.82 -10.83 -2.35
N VAL A 137 -5.68 -11.52 -3.13
CA VAL A 137 -5.76 -11.36 -4.58
C VAL A 137 -6.17 -9.93 -4.95
N LEU A 138 -7.16 -9.37 -4.26
CA LEU A 138 -7.59 -7.98 -4.45
C LEU A 138 -6.43 -7.01 -4.20
N VAL A 139 -5.70 -7.14 -3.10
CA VAL A 139 -4.56 -6.26 -2.79
C VAL A 139 -3.49 -6.35 -3.89
N VAL A 140 -3.15 -7.56 -4.36
CA VAL A 140 -2.17 -7.74 -5.44
C VAL A 140 -2.67 -7.08 -6.73
N VAL A 141 -3.90 -7.37 -7.16
CA VAL A 141 -4.49 -6.84 -8.39
C VAL A 141 -4.57 -5.31 -8.35
N PHE A 142 -5.05 -4.74 -7.24
CA PHE A 142 -5.14 -3.29 -7.10
C PHE A 142 -3.77 -2.61 -7.03
N THR A 143 -2.75 -3.28 -6.49
CA THR A 143 -1.39 -2.74 -6.48
C THR A 143 -0.83 -2.65 -7.89
N PHE A 144 -1.03 -3.69 -8.71
CA PHE A 144 -0.67 -3.68 -10.13
C PHE A 144 -1.47 -2.65 -10.92
N PHE A 145 -2.79 -2.63 -10.75
CA PHE A 145 -3.67 -1.70 -11.44
C PHE A 145 -3.31 -0.24 -11.13
N TYR A 146 -3.16 0.10 -9.85
CA TYR A 146 -2.79 1.45 -9.45
C TYR A 146 -1.44 1.86 -10.01
N THR A 147 -0.43 0.98 -9.91
CA THR A 147 0.92 1.28 -10.40
C THR A 147 0.93 1.45 -11.92
N ALA A 148 0.21 0.61 -12.67
CA ALA A 148 0.13 0.72 -14.12
C ALA A 148 -0.58 1.99 -14.59
N VAL A 149 -1.60 2.47 -13.87
CA VAL A 149 -2.35 3.69 -14.21
C VAL A 149 -1.56 4.96 -13.84
N THR A 150 -0.84 4.95 -12.72
CA THR A 150 -0.13 6.15 -12.22
C THR A 150 1.28 6.30 -12.75
N PHE A 151 1.97 5.20 -13.07
CA PHE A 151 3.34 5.19 -13.58
C PHE A 151 3.38 4.69 -15.02
N ASP A 152 3.17 5.61 -15.97
CA ASP A 152 3.36 5.34 -17.38
C ASP A 152 4.87 5.37 -17.74
N PRO A 153 5.50 4.22 -18.07
CA PRO A 153 6.92 4.17 -18.44
C PRO A 153 7.24 5.00 -19.67
N LYS A 154 6.28 5.17 -20.59
CA LYS A 154 6.45 5.95 -21.81
C LYS A 154 6.55 7.44 -21.49
N ALA A 155 5.64 7.95 -20.66
CA ALA A 155 5.68 9.32 -20.19
C ALA A 155 6.97 9.63 -19.41
N ILE A 156 7.44 8.69 -18.57
CA ILE A 156 8.70 8.84 -17.83
C ILE A 156 9.89 8.91 -18.78
N ALA A 157 9.97 8.01 -19.76
CA ALA A 157 11.04 8.00 -20.76
C ALA A 157 11.05 9.29 -21.60
N GLU A 158 9.88 9.76 -22.02
CA GLU A 158 9.74 11.01 -22.77
C GLU A 158 10.16 12.23 -21.93
N ASN A 159 9.78 12.29 -20.65
CA ASN A 159 10.22 13.36 -19.74
C ASN A 159 11.74 13.35 -19.54
N VAL A 160 12.35 12.18 -19.33
CA VAL A 160 13.81 12.04 -19.25
C VAL A 160 14.48 12.53 -20.53
N GLN A 161 13.95 12.15 -21.69
CA GLN A 161 14.46 12.57 -22.99
C GLN A 161 14.31 14.09 -23.22
N LYS A 162 13.16 14.68 -22.85
CA LYS A 162 12.91 16.13 -22.94
C LYS A 162 13.88 16.94 -22.07
N GLN A 163 14.29 16.40 -20.93
CA GLN A 163 15.32 17.00 -20.07
C GLN A 163 16.76 16.77 -20.58
N GLY A 164 16.94 16.12 -21.74
CA GLY A 164 18.25 15.80 -22.29
C GLY A 164 18.95 14.65 -21.56
N GLY A 165 18.21 13.88 -20.75
CA GLY A 165 18.69 12.70 -20.04
C GLY A 165 18.57 11.44 -20.90
N PHE A 166 19.44 10.46 -20.64
CA PHE A 166 19.36 9.13 -21.22
C PHE A 166 19.90 8.08 -20.24
N VAL A 167 19.42 6.84 -20.36
CA VAL A 167 19.94 5.71 -19.60
C VAL A 167 21.20 5.18 -20.31
N PRO A 168 22.37 5.11 -19.64
CA PRO A 168 23.58 4.60 -20.26
C PRO A 168 23.38 3.19 -20.84
N GLY A 169 23.77 2.99 -22.10
CA GLY A 169 23.65 1.69 -22.79
C GLY A 169 22.30 1.43 -23.47
N ILE A 170 21.31 2.32 -23.35
CA ILE A 170 19.99 2.17 -23.98
C ILE A 170 19.70 3.37 -24.87
N ARG A 171 19.21 3.12 -26.09
CA ARG A 171 18.84 4.20 -27.02
C ARG A 171 17.61 4.96 -26.48
N PRO A 172 17.61 6.31 -26.44
CA PRO A 172 16.46 7.10 -26.01
C PRO A 172 15.19 6.81 -26.81
N GLY A 173 14.02 6.99 -26.18
CA GLY A 173 12.71 6.72 -26.77
C GLY A 173 12.13 5.36 -26.34
N GLU A 174 11.58 4.60 -27.30
CA GLU A 174 10.82 3.38 -27.04
C GLU A 174 11.62 2.29 -26.29
N ASN A 175 12.92 2.17 -26.57
CA ASN A 175 13.78 1.22 -25.87
C ASN A 175 13.95 1.58 -24.38
N THR A 176 13.96 2.88 -24.05
CA THR A 176 14.02 3.35 -22.67
C THR A 176 12.68 3.12 -21.96
N ALA A 177 11.55 3.36 -22.64
CA ALA A 177 10.22 3.06 -22.12
C ALA A 177 10.04 1.57 -21.83
N SER A 178 10.45 0.70 -22.76
CA SER A 178 10.45 -0.75 -22.58
C SER A 178 11.31 -1.18 -21.39
N PHE A 179 12.49 -0.60 -21.22
CA PHE A 179 13.36 -0.88 -20.07
C PHE A 179 12.70 -0.50 -18.73
N PHE A 180 12.10 0.68 -18.64
CA PHE A 180 11.35 1.09 -17.46
C PHE A 180 10.15 0.19 -17.19
N TYR A 181 9.41 -0.22 -18.22
CA TYR A 181 8.30 -1.16 -18.08
C TYR A 181 8.74 -2.49 -17.44
N HIS A 182 9.82 -3.10 -17.94
CA HIS A 182 10.34 -4.36 -17.38
C HIS A 182 10.77 -4.21 -15.93
N ILE A 183 11.41 -3.09 -15.58
CA ILE A 183 11.82 -2.81 -14.20
C ILE A 183 10.61 -2.60 -13.30
N LEU A 184 9.67 -1.74 -13.70
CA LEU A 184 8.47 -1.43 -12.93
C LEU A 184 7.65 -2.68 -12.69
N ASN A 185 7.43 -3.53 -13.70
CA ASN A 185 6.68 -4.76 -13.54
C ASN A 185 7.32 -5.71 -12.51
N ARG A 186 8.65 -5.89 -12.57
CA ARG A 186 9.37 -6.78 -11.65
C ARG A 186 9.41 -6.25 -10.21
N ILE A 187 9.58 -4.94 -10.05
CA ILE A 187 9.54 -4.29 -8.74
C ILE A 187 8.13 -4.38 -8.14
N THR A 188 7.11 -4.05 -8.94
CA THR A 188 5.70 -4.05 -8.51
C THR A 188 5.26 -5.44 -8.12
N LEU A 189 5.74 -6.50 -8.81
CA LEU A 189 5.44 -7.88 -8.44
C LEU A 189 5.91 -8.20 -7.01
N VAL A 190 7.14 -7.83 -6.66
CA VAL A 190 7.68 -8.05 -5.31
C VAL A 190 6.92 -7.19 -4.29
N GLY A 191 6.66 -5.93 -4.62
CA GLY A 191 5.87 -5.01 -3.80
C GLY A 191 4.47 -5.54 -3.50
N ALA A 192 3.73 -5.93 -4.54
CA ALA A 192 2.35 -6.40 -4.45
C ALA A 192 2.23 -7.71 -3.65
N LEU A 193 3.12 -8.68 -3.89
CA LEU A 193 3.11 -9.93 -3.13
C LEU A 193 3.39 -9.68 -1.65
N PHE A 194 4.38 -8.86 -1.34
CA PHE A 194 4.74 -8.57 0.04
C PHE A 194 3.64 -7.78 0.77
N LEU A 195 3.05 -6.78 0.13
CA LEU A 195 1.89 -6.05 0.68
C LEU A 195 0.69 -6.97 0.86
N GLY A 196 0.43 -7.86 -0.09
CA GLY A 196 -0.63 -8.87 0.02
C GLY A 196 -0.43 -9.77 1.25
N VAL A 197 0.79 -10.28 1.45
CA VAL A 197 1.11 -11.13 2.61
C VAL A 197 0.89 -10.36 3.91
N ILE A 198 1.43 -9.13 4.01
CA ILE A 198 1.27 -8.31 5.21
C ILE A 198 -0.20 -7.99 5.49
N ALA A 199 -1.01 -7.72 4.47
CA ALA A 199 -2.43 -7.44 4.62
C ALA A 199 -3.21 -8.63 5.22
N VAL A 200 -2.78 -9.86 4.95
CA VAL A 200 -3.45 -11.08 5.44
C VAL A 200 -2.97 -11.51 6.83
N LEU A 201 -1.78 -11.10 7.27
CA LEU A 201 -1.22 -11.47 8.58
C LEU A 201 -2.16 -11.21 9.77
N PRO A 202 -2.83 -10.04 9.90
CA PRO A 202 -3.80 -9.79 10.97
C PRO A 202 -4.96 -10.79 10.99
N ALA A 203 -5.45 -11.18 9.82
CA ALA A 203 -6.55 -12.12 9.70
C ALA A 203 -6.12 -13.53 10.17
N VAL A 204 -4.87 -13.92 9.92
CA VAL A 204 -4.32 -15.24 10.31
C VAL A 204 -4.20 -15.33 11.82
N LEU A 205 -3.73 -14.27 12.47
CA LEU A 205 -3.71 -14.20 13.93
C LEU A 205 -5.09 -14.33 14.54
N THR A 206 -6.08 -13.71 13.93
CA THR A 206 -7.46 -13.77 14.42
C THR A 206 -7.99 -15.19 14.36
N MET A 207 -7.66 -15.94 13.29
CA MET A 207 -8.02 -17.35 13.15
C MET A 207 -7.35 -18.23 14.22
N ALA A 208 -6.09 -17.94 14.56
CA ALA A 208 -5.35 -18.68 15.60
C ALA A 208 -5.79 -18.32 17.03
N SER A 209 -6.16 -17.06 17.26
CA SER A 209 -6.44 -16.52 18.60
C SER A 209 -7.92 -16.55 18.98
N GLY A 210 -8.83 -16.60 17.99
CA GLY A 210 -10.28 -16.51 18.18
C GLY A 210 -10.82 -15.12 18.56
N ILE A 211 -9.93 -14.13 18.75
CA ILE A 211 -10.30 -12.78 19.20
C ILE A 211 -10.49 -11.85 17.98
N GLN A 212 -11.75 -11.62 17.59
CA GLN A 212 -12.09 -10.76 16.44
C GLN A 212 -11.58 -9.31 16.56
N ALA A 213 -11.43 -8.80 17.78
CA ALA A 213 -10.90 -7.46 18.02
C ALA A 213 -9.46 -7.28 17.47
N LEU A 214 -8.67 -8.35 17.41
CA LEU A 214 -7.29 -8.32 16.89
C LEU A 214 -7.24 -8.14 15.36
N SER A 215 -8.26 -8.60 14.62
CA SER A 215 -8.34 -8.46 13.15
C SER A 215 -8.47 -7.00 12.72
N ILE A 216 -9.39 -6.30 13.39
CA ILE A 216 -9.70 -4.89 13.13
C ILE A 216 -8.49 -4.04 13.51
N GLY A 217 -7.88 -4.31 14.66
CA GLY A 217 -6.66 -3.62 15.11
C GLY A 217 -5.48 -3.80 14.18
N GLY A 218 -5.22 -5.01 13.67
CA GLY A 218 -4.03 -5.24 12.82
C GLY A 218 -4.14 -4.61 11.44
N THR A 219 -5.32 -4.66 10.81
CA THR A 219 -5.58 -3.95 9.54
C THR A 219 -5.52 -2.43 9.74
N ALA A 220 -6.06 -1.94 10.87
CA ALA A 220 -5.98 -0.54 11.26
C ALA A 220 -4.53 -0.06 11.42
N VAL A 221 -3.67 -0.85 12.09
CA VAL A 221 -2.24 -0.53 12.24
C VAL A 221 -1.55 -0.39 10.89
N LEU A 222 -1.80 -1.31 9.96
CA LEU A 222 -1.21 -1.28 8.61
C LEU A 222 -1.57 0.02 7.87
N ILE A 223 -2.86 0.40 7.90
CA ILE A 223 -3.33 1.64 7.27
C ILE A 223 -2.70 2.85 7.95
N VAL A 224 -2.72 2.90 9.28
CA VAL A 224 -2.21 4.02 10.07
C VAL A 224 -0.75 4.30 9.78
N VAL A 225 0.11 3.28 9.86
CA VAL A 225 1.56 3.41 9.62
C VAL A 225 1.81 3.92 8.21
N SER A 226 1.11 3.37 7.23
CA SER A 226 1.31 3.72 5.84
C SER A 226 0.87 5.16 5.54
N VAL A 227 -0.24 5.63 6.13
CA VAL A 227 -0.72 7.02 5.98
C VAL A 227 0.19 8.00 6.72
N VAL A 228 0.73 7.64 7.88
CA VAL A 228 1.71 8.46 8.59
C VAL A 228 2.98 8.63 7.75
N LEU A 229 3.52 7.56 7.18
CA LEU A 229 4.69 7.63 6.29
C LEU A 229 4.42 8.52 5.06
N GLU A 230 3.23 8.41 4.46
CA GLU A 230 2.85 9.25 3.32
C GLU A 230 2.75 10.73 3.72
N THR A 231 2.13 11.02 4.87
CA THR A 231 1.97 12.38 5.38
C THR A 231 3.34 13.00 5.71
N MET A 232 4.23 12.25 6.36
CA MET A 232 5.58 12.70 6.67
C MET A 232 6.36 13.04 5.39
N LYS A 233 6.29 12.18 4.37
CA LYS A 233 6.94 12.43 3.07
C LYS A 233 6.38 13.67 2.37
N GLN A 234 5.08 13.92 2.45
CA GLN A 234 4.48 15.14 1.88
C GLN A 234 4.94 16.40 2.61
N VAL A 235 5.01 16.35 3.94
CA VAL A 235 5.52 17.47 4.76
C VAL A 235 6.99 17.75 4.43
N GLU A 236 7.83 16.70 4.39
CA GLU A 236 9.25 16.83 4.03
C GLU A 236 9.42 17.41 2.62
N SER A 237 8.65 16.94 1.64
CA SER A 237 8.65 17.48 0.29
C SER A 237 8.32 18.98 0.24
N GLN A 238 7.37 19.44 1.05
CA GLN A 238 7.01 20.87 1.12
C GLN A 238 8.08 21.70 1.83
N LEU A 239 8.67 21.17 2.90
CA LEU A 239 9.76 21.83 3.63
C LEU A 239 10.98 22.05 2.72
N VAL A 240 11.35 21.03 1.93
CA VAL A 240 12.44 21.14 0.96
C VAL A 240 12.14 22.24 -0.07
N MET A 241 10.91 22.33 -0.59
CA MET A 241 10.56 23.40 -1.54
C MET A 241 10.64 24.80 -0.91
N ARG A 242 10.24 24.94 0.36
CA ARG A 242 10.33 26.22 1.08
C ARG A 242 11.78 26.65 1.31
N ASP A 243 12.65 25.71 1.69
CA ASP A 243 14.06 26.02 1.93
C ASP A 243 14.81 26.35 0.62
N TYR A 244 14.26 25.98 -0.55
CA TYR A 244 14.73 26.40 -1.87
C TYR A 244 14.38 27.86 -2.23
N GLU A 245 13.32 28.44 -1.65
CA GLU A 245 12.98 29.86 -1.87
C GLU A 245 13.87 30.83 -1.06
N GLY A 246 14.64 30.30 -0.11
CA GLY A 246 15.55 31.06 0.76
C GLY A 246 16.94 31.36 0.18
N PHE A 247 17.23 30.98 -1.07
CA PHE A 247 18.52 31.20 -1.74
C PHE A 247 18.36 31.89 -3.10
#